data_AF-A0A087UAV6-F1
#
_entry.id   AF-A0A087UAV6-F1
#
_cell.length_a   1.000
_cell.length_b   1.000
_cell.length_c   1.000
_cell.angle_alpha   90.00
_cell.angle_beta   90.00
_cell.angle_gamma   90.00
#
_symmetry.space_group_name_H-M   'P 1'
#
loop_
_entity.id
_entity.type
_entity.pdbx_description
1 polymer ?
#
loop_
_entity_poly.entity_id
_entity_poly.type
_entity_poly.pdbx_seq_one_letter_code
_entity_poly.pdbx_strand_id
1 'polypeptide(L)'
;MGAKASSMISSCEQVQPKCSKEEYSSFENHKEFSIPDDLLVDVLSFVPHQDLIRNCRLVCRQWKDIIDGHGVWKIKCERKRKTVPPLKLRNLPLHYYQLIYLFNPYGRNLVRNPCGEDGLRNWVIASNGGDGFVVENPPAGADAVPTEVGVQYCFATSYYVCSKH
;
A
#
# COMPACT_ATOMS: atom_id res chain seq x y z
N MET A 1 -35.61 51.37 -56.92
CA MET A 1 -34.34 51.77 -57.57
C MET A 1 -33.38 50.60 -57.44
N GLY A 2 -32.80 50.18 -58.57
CA GLY A 2 -31.61 49.32 -58.70
C GLY A 2 -31.75 47.87 -58.18
N ALA A 3 -31.90 46.84 -59.04
CA ALA A 3 -30.83 46.16 -59.80
C ALA A 3 -29.90 45.35 -58.87
N LYS A 4 -29.60 44.05 -59.02
CA LYS A 4 -29.61 43.03 -60.10
C LYS A 4 -29.70 41.64 -59.42
N ALA A 5 -30.49 40.66 -59.89
CA ALA A 5 -30.15 39.64 -60.91
C ALA A 5 -28.78 38.94 -60.62
N SER A 6 -28.61 37.63 -60.61
CA SER A 6 -29.25 36.57 -61.40
C SER A 6 -28.80 35.18 -60.91
N SER A 7 -29.69 34.18 -61.04
CA SER A 7 -29.50 32.81 -61.61
C SER A 7 -28.22 32.01 -61.31
N MET A 8 -28.18 30.68 -61.30
CA MET A 8 -29.11 29.57 -61.50
C MET A 8 -28.29 28.32 -61.12
N ILE A 9 -29.01 27.25 -60.80
CA ILE A 9 -28.55 25.90 -60.51
C ILE A 9 -27.70 25.33 -61.67
N SER A 10 -26.63 24.61 -61.37
CA SER A 10 -26.13 23.56 -62.27
C SER A 10 -25.36 22.50 -61.47
N SER A 11 -25.83 21.25 -61.57
CA SER A 11 -25.17 20.02 -61.13
C SER A 11 -23.72 19.95 -61.60
N CYS A 12 -22.86 19.35 -60.79
CA CYS A 12 -21.61 18.79 -61.29
C CYS A 12 -21.22 17.53 -60.52
N GLU A 13 -20.79 16.55 -61.30
CA GLU A 13 -20.66 15.13 -61.02
C GLU A 13 -19.65 14.75 -59.93
N GLN A 14 -19.95 13.62 -59.30
CA GLN A 14 -19.03 12.81 -58.52
C GLN A 14 -17.90 12.31 -59.43
N VAL A 15 -16.73 12.95 -59.35
CA VAL A 15 -15.50 12.45 -59.96
C VAL A 15 -14.68 11.75 -58.87
N GLN A 16 -14.66 10.42 -58.90
CA GLN A 16 -13.63 9.64 -58.22
C GLN A 16 -12.33 9.72 -59.03
N PRO A 17 -11.18 10.04 -58.43
CA PRO A 17 -9.90 9.68 -59.00
C PRO A 17 -9.48 8.30 -58.46
N LYS A 18 -9.48 7.30 -59.34
CA LYS A 18 -8.57 6.16 -59.23
C LYS A 18 -7.16 6.70 -59.43
N CYS A 19 -6.31 6.60 -58.43
CA CYS A 19 -4.87 6.82 -58.56
C CYS A 19 -4.12 5.67 -57.88
N SER A 20 -2.97 5.37 -58.47
CA SER A 20 -2.25 4.10 -58.52
C SER A 20 -1.87 3.49 -57.16
N LYS A 21 -1.79 2.16 -57.14
CA LYS A 21 -0.92 1.45 -56.20
C LYS A 21 0.52 1.80 -56.57
N GLU A 22 1.10 2.77 -55.89
CA GLU A 22 2.54 2.99 -55.87
C GLU A 22 3.03 2.76 -54.44
N GLU A 23 3.85 1.73 -54.32
CA GLU A 23 4.59 1.36 -53.13
C GLU A 23 5.43 2.56 -52.69
N TYR A 24 5.12 3.14 -51.53
CA TYR A 24 6.07 3.98 -50.81
C TYR A 24 6.68 3.19 -49.68
N SER A 25 7.83 2.62 -50.04
CA SER A 25 8.90 2.15 -49.18
C SER A 25 9.08 3.01 -47.92
N SER A 26 9.37 2.31 -46.82
CA SER A 26 10.16 2.76 -45.67
C SER A 26 9.66 3.99 -44.91
N PHE A 27 8.79 3.76 -43.92
CA PHE A 27 8.93 4.47 -42.66
C PHE A 27 9.77 3.60 -41.73
N GLU A 28 10.88 4.18 -41.27
CA GLU A 28 11.86 3.55 -40.42
C GLU A 28 11.21 2.80 -39.26
N ASN A 29 11.79 1.64 -38.92
CA ASN A 29 11.54 0.96 -37.66
C ASN A 29 11.78 1.94 -36.51
N HIS A 30 10.74 2.62 -36.04
CA HIS A 30 10.72 3.15 -34.69
C HIS A 30 10.84 1.93 -33.78
N LYS A 31 12.08 1.64 -33.39
CA LYS A 31 12.41 0.62 -32.39
C LYS A 31 11.66 1.08 -31.14
N GLU A 32 10.50 0.49 -30.91
CA GLU A 32 9.62 0.79 -29.79
C GLU A 32 10.44 0.58 -28.51
N PHE A 33 10.94 1.67 -27.96
CA PHE A 33 11.83 1.64 -26.80
C PHE A 33 10.93 1.44 -25.58
N SER A 34 10.49 0.21 -25.36
CA SER A 34 9.72 -0.16 -24.18
C SER A 34 10.66 -0.33 -22.99
N ILE A 35 10.34 0.35 -21.89
CA ILE A 35 11.06 0.20 -20.63
C ILE A 35 10.66 -1.17 -20.05
N PRO A 36 11.61 -2.04 -19.66
CA PRO A 36 11.30 -3.27 -18.95
C PRO A 36 10.49 -3.04 -17.68
N ASP A 37 9.55 -3.95 -17.39
CA ASP A 37 8.65 -3.84 -16.24
C ASP A 37 9.41 -3.70 -14.91
N ASP A 38 10.55 -4.38 -14.75
CA ASP A 38 11.37 -4.29 -13.54
C ASP A 38 11.91 -2.88 -13.30
N LEU A 39 12.36 -2.19 -14.36
CA LEU A 39 12.81 -0.80 -14.25
C LEU A 39 11.64 0.14 -13.93
N LEU A 40 10.47 -0.14 -14.49
CA LEU A 40 9.27 0.63 -14.20
C LEU A 40 8.79 0.41 -12.75
N VAL A 41 8.88 -0.82 -12.24
CA VAL A 41 8.66 -1.15 -10.83
C VAL A 41 9.59 -0.34 -9.92
N ASP A 42 10.88 -0.31 -10.25
CA ASP A 42 11.89 0.43 -9.48
C ASP A 42 11.59 1.93 -9.47
N VAL A 43 11.32 2.54 -10.64
CA VAL A 43 10.98 3.96 -10.76
C VAL A 43 9.70 4.29 -9.98
N LEU A 44 8.62 3.53 -10.19
CA LEU A 44 7.34 3.73 -9.51
C LEU A 44 7.45 3.53 -7.99
N SER A 45 8.40 2.71 -7.52
CA SER A 45 8.63 2.54 -6.08
C SER A 45 9.00 3.85 -5.36
N PHE A 46 9.54 4.85 -6.06
CA PHE A 46 9.89 6.16 -5.48
C PHE A 46 8.68 7.11 -5.38
N VAL A 47 7.64 6.89 -6.17
CA VAL A 47 6.44 7.74 -6.19
C VAL A 47 5.63 7.58 -4.89
N PRO A 48 5.08 8.65 -4.28
CA PRO A 48 4.20 8.54 -3.12
C PRO A 48 3.03 7.56 -3.35
N HIS A 49 2.64 6.81 -2.31
CA HIS A 49 1.62 5.76 -2.45
C HIS A 49 0.25 6.30 -2.86
N GLN A 50 -0.07 7.55 -2.47
CA GLN A 50 -1.33 8.20 -2.82
C GLN A 50 -1.40 8.44 -4.33
N ASP A 51 -0.31 8.93 -4.92
CA ASP A 51 -0.21 9.16 -6.37
C ASP A 51 -0.20 7.85 -7.16
N LEU A 52 0.48 6.82 -6.64
CA LEU A 52 0.43 5.49 -7.25
C LEU A 52 -1.01 5.00 -7.40
N ILE A 53 -1.81 5.11 -6.33
CA ILE A 53 -3.18 4.59 -6.30
C ILE A 53 -4.15 5.48 -7.09
N ARG A 54 -4.02 6.81 -7.00
CA ARG A 54 -5.00 7.75 -7.56
C ARG A 54 -4.69 8.19 -8.98
N ASN A 55 -3.41 8.33 -9.33
CA ASN A 55 -2.97 8.99 -10.56
C ASN A 55 -2.23 8.02 -11.49
N CYS A 56 -1.19 7.33 -11.00
CA CYS A 56 -0.33 6.50 -11.85
C CYS A 56 -1.06 5.29 -12.46
N ARG A 57 -2.02 4.70 -11.74
CA ARG A 57 -2.88 3.62 -12.27
C ARG A 57 -3.76 4.05 -13.45
N LEU A 58 -3.95 5.35 -13.66
CA LEU A 58 -4.78 5.89 -14.74
C LEU A 58 -3.96 6.23 -15.99
N VAL A 59 -2.62 6.14 -15.93
CA VAL A 59 -1.73 6.50 -17.04
C VAL A 59 -1.89 5.52 -18.21
N CYS A 60 -1.75 4.22 -17.95
CA CYS A 60 -1.97 3.16 -18.93
C CYS A 60 -2.22 1.80 -18.25
N ARG A 61 -2.60 0.79 -19.05
CA ARG A 61 -2.85 -0.59 -18.54
C ARG A 61 -1.61 -1.20 -17.88
N GLN A 62 -0.44 -1.08 -18.51
CA GLN A 62 0.82 -1.62 -17.98
C GLN A 62 1.14 -1.05 -16.60
N TRP A 63 1.00 0.27 -16.40
CA TRP A 63 1.22 0.91 -15.10
C TRP A 63 0.23 0.41 -14.06
N LYS A 64 -1.04 0.26 -14.43
CA LYS A 64 -2.07 -0.30 -13.55
C LYS A 64 -1.70 -1.71 -13.11
N ASP A 65 -1.30 -2.58 -14.02
CA ASP A 65 -0.96 -3.97 -13.72
C ASP A 65 0.27 -4.08 -12.81
N ILE A 66 1.31 -3.27 -13.08
CA ILE A 66 2.51 -3.18 -12.24
C ILE A 66 2.18 -2.68 -10.83
N ILE A 67 1.35 -1.65 -10.71
CA ILE A 67 0.98 -1.05 -9.42
C ILE A 67 0.03 -1.98 -8.64
N ASP A 68 -0.88 -2.69 -9.30
CA ASP A 68 -1.78 -3.65 -8.66
C ASP A 68 -1.04 -4.95 -8.26
N GLY A 69 0.12 -5.22 -8.87
CA GLY A 69 1.04 -6.31 -8.52
C GLY A 69 1.82 -6.10 -7.21
N HIS A 70 2.85 -6.92 -7.00
CA HIS A 70 3.59 -6.96 -5.73
C HIS A 70 4.90 -6.19 -5.73
N GLY A 71 5.56 -6.03 -6.88
CA GLY A 71 6.94 -5.54 -6.98
C GLY A 71 7.12 -4.16 -6.36
N VAL A 72 6.31 -3.19 -6.79
CA VAL A 72 6.37 -1.80 -6.30
C VAL A 72 6.23 -1.76 -4.78
N TRP A 73 5.23 -2.44 -4.23
CA TRP A 73 4.94 -2.40 -2.80
C TRP A 73 5.97 -3.16 -1.96
N LYS A 74 6.52 -4.26 -2.47
CA LYS A 74 7.59 -5.01 -1.80
C LYS A 74 8.83 -4.14 -1.60
N ILE A 75 9.30 -3.49 -2.66
CA ILE A 75 10.45 -2.56 -2.60
C ILE A 75 10.16 -1.41 -1.65
N LYS A 76 8.94 -0.86 -1.67
CA LYS A 76 8.53 0.20 -0.75
C LYS A 76 8.53 -0.26 0.72
N CYS A 77 8.07 -1.48 1.00
CA CYS A 77 8.12 -2.09 2.33
C CYS A 77 9.57 -2.23 2.81
N GLU A 78 10.46 -2.78 1.99
CA GLU A 78 11.89 -2.95 2.30
C GLU A 78 12.54 -1.58 2.58
N ARG A 79 12.34 -0.60 1.69
CA ARG A 79 12.88 0.76 1.83
C ARG A 79 12.39 1.48 3.09
N LYS A 80 11.14 1.25 3.49
CA LYS A 80 10.55 1.81 4.72
C LYS A 80 10.74 0.91 5.94
N ARG A 81 11.51 -0.18 5.82
CA ARG A 81 11.76 -1.18 6.88
C ARG A 81 10.46 -1.66 7.54
N LYS A 82 9.41 -1.88 6.75
CA LYS A 82 8.15 -2.45 7.23
C LYS A 82 8.37 -3.89 7.65
N THR A 83 7.71 -4.31 8.73
CA THR A 83 7.75 -5.71 9.15
C THR A 83 6.92 -6.56 8.18
N VAL A 84 7.61 -7.39 7.40
CA VAL A 84 6.99 -8.41 6.55
C VAL A 84 7.28 -9.76 7.22
N PRO A 85 6.25 -10.56 7.56
CA PRO A 85 6.47 -11.84 8.20
C PRO A 85 7.13 -12.80 7.21
N PRO A 86 8.04 -13.71 7.67
CA PRO A 86 8.77 -14.63 6.81
C PRO A 86 7.89 -15.83 6.37
N LEU A 87 6.72 -15.54 5.79
CA LEU A 87 5.76 -16.54 5.35
C LEU A 87 6.09 -16.97 3.92
N LYS A 88 6.28 -18.28 3.73
CA LYS A 88 6.35 -18.89 2.40
C LYS A 88 4.94 -19.27 1.95
N LEU A 89 4.25 -18.32 1.36
CA LEU A 89 2.92 -18.55 0.80
C LEU A 89 3.05 -19.15 -0.60
N ARG A 90 2.33 -20.25 -0.87
CA ARG A 90 2.28 -20.87 -2.22
C ARG A 90 1.73 -19.91 -3.26
N ASN A 91 0.65 -19.20 -2.89
CA ASN A 91 0.04 -18.13 -3.68
C ASN A 91 -0.04 -16.90 -2.79
N LEU A 92 0.52 -15.79 -3.25
CA LEU A 92 0.46 -14.54 -2.50
C LEU A 92 -0.91 -13.89 -2.75
N PRO A 93 -1.67 -13.50 -1.70
CA PRO A 93 -2.93 -12.81 -1.88
C PRO A 93 -2.75 -11.50 -2.66
N LEU A 94 -3.75 -11.14 -3.45
CA LEU A 94 -3.74 -9.86 -4.16
C LEU A 94 -3.53 -8.70 -3.18
N HIS A 95 -2.74 -7.70 -3.57
CA HIS A 95 -2.40 -6.54 -2.75
C HIS A 95 -1.66 -6.84 -1.42
N TYR A 96 -1.12 -8.05 -1.19
CA TYR A 96 -0.47 -8.41 0.07
C TYR A 96 0.56 -7.38 0.58
N TYR A 97 1.57 -7.04 -0.21
CA TYR A 97 2.57 -6.04 0.17
C TYR A 97 2.01 -4.62 0.27
N GLN A 98 1.00 -4.29 -0.56
CA GLN A 98 0.32 -3.00 -0.49
C GLN A 98 -0.38 -2.83 0.86
N LEU A 99 -1.11 -3.84 1.32
CA LEU A 99 -1.77 -3.83 2.62
C LEU A 99 -0.76 -3.71 3.76
N ILE A 100 0.36 -4.42 3.70
CA ILE A 100 1.43 -4.29 4.69
C ILE A 100 1.99 -2.87 4.71
N TYR A 101 2.26 -2.30 3.53
CA TYR A 101 2.81 -0.94 3.41
C TYR A 101 1.87 0.09 4.05
N LEU A 102 0.59 0.02 3.72
CA LEU A 102 -0.44 0.97 4.13
C LEU A 102 -0.81 0.84 5.62
N PHE A 103 -1.02 -0.39 6.10
CA PHE A 103 -1.60 -0.60 7.44
C PHE A 103 -0.59 -0.99 8.51
N ASN A 104 0.64 -1.37 8.13
CA ASN A 104 1.67 -1.86 9.05
C ASN A 104 1.13 -2.84 10.11
N PRO A 105 0.48 -3.94 9.70
CA PRO A 105 -0.24 -4.82 10.62
C PRO A 105 0.66 -5.64 11.54
N TYR A 106 1.97 -5.71 11.24
CA TYR A 106 2.95 -6.52 11.94
C TYR A 106 3.98 -5.65 12.69
N GLY A 107 4.79 -6.29 13.55
CA GLY A 107 5.92 -5.63 14.22
C GLY A 107 5.53 -4.70 15.36
N ARG A 108 4.36 -4.91 15.98
CA ARG A 108 3.84 -4.12 17.10
C ARG A 108 3.20 -5.01 18.14
N ASN A 109 3.22 -4.57 19.39
CA ASN A 109 2.45 -5.21 20.45
C ASN A 109 0.95 -4.96 20.20
N LEU A 110 0.16 -6.05 20.22
CA LEU A 110 -1.30 -6.00 20.10
C LEU A 110 -2.00 -6.10 21.46
N VAL A 111 -1.28 -6.54 22.50
CA VAL A 111 -1.76 -6.55 23.87
C VAL A 111 -1.89 -5.12 24.35
N ARG A 112 -3.09 -4.75 24.80
CA ARG A 112 -3.34 -3.45 25.40
C ARG A 112 -2.88 -3.45 26.84
N ASN A 113 -2.31 -2.33 27.28
CA ASN A 113 -1.82 -2.16 28.65
C ASN A 113 -0.95 -3.35 29.13
N PRO A 114 0.11 -3.72 28.40
CA PRO A 114 0.90 -4.92 28.70
C PRO A 114 1.69 -4.82 30.01
N CYS A 115 2.00 -3.61 30.47
CA CYS A 115 2.84 -3.32 31.63
C CYS A 115 2.06 -2.87 32.87
N GLY A 116 0.79 -2.47 32.73
CA GLY A 116 -0.01 -1.97 33.85
C GLY A 116 0.04 -0.45 34.06
N GLU A 117 0.66 0.31 33.17
CA GLU A 117 0.69 1.78 33.22
C GLU A 117 -0.72 2.38 33.31
N ASP A 118 -1.71 1.76 32.66
CA ASP A 118 -3.12 2.12 32.75
C ASP A 118 -3.89 1.35 33.85
N GLY A 119 -3.20 0.89 34.89
CA GLY A 119 -3.78 0.05 35.94
C GLY A 119 -4.20 -1.33 35.39
N LEU A 120 -5.42 -1.77 35.72
CA LEU A 120 -6.02 -3.00 35.18
C LEU A 120 -6.92 -2.76 33.95
N ARG A 121 -6.88 -1.57 33.34
CA ARG A 121 -7.68 -1.30 32.14
C ARG A 121 -7.28 -2.20 30.98
N ASN A 122 -8.26 -2.55 30.14
CA ASN A 122 -8.13 -3.47 29.02
C ASN A 122 -7.78 -4.93 29.40
N TRP A 123 -7.85 -5.27 30.69
CA TRP A 123 -7.73 -6.63 31.18
C TRP A 123 -9.06 -7.07 31.81
N VAL A 124 -9.44 -8.32 31.57
CA VAL A 124 -10.56 -8.96 32.25
C VAL A 124 -10.00 -9.83 33.37
N ILE A 125 -10.31 -9.47 34.62
CA ILE A 125 -9.86 -10.24 35.79
C ILE A 125 -10.75 -11.47 35.96
N ALA A 126 -10.17 -12.64 35.76
CA ALA A 126 -10.85 -13.93 35.90
C ALA A 126 -10.76 -14.48 37.32
N SER A 127 -9.67 -14.21 38.03
CA SER A 127 -9.52 -14.51 39.46
C SER A 127 -8.67 -13.44 40.13
N ASN A 128 -9.00 -13.13 41.39
CA ASN A 128 -8.39 -12.04 42.15
C ASN A 128 -8.26 -12.43 43.63
N GLY A 129 -7.61 -13.56 43.90
CA GLY A 129 -7.48 -14.10 45.24
C GLY A 129 -6.57 -13.26 46.15
N GLY A 130 -6.72 -13.43 47.46
CA GLY A 130 -5.93 -12.71 48.47
C GLY A 130 -6.26 -11.22 48.43
N ASP A 131 -5.23 -10.37 48.40
CA ASP A 131 -5.37 -8.92 48.25
C ASP A 131 -5.56 -8.48 46.79
N GLY A 132 -5.59 -9.44 45.86
CA GLY A 132 -5.80 -9.22 44.43
C GLY A 132 -4.57 -8.72 43.67
N PHE A 133 -4.78 -8.36 42.40
CA PHE A 133 -3.76 -7.75 41.56
C PHE A 133 -3.45 -6.32 42.03
N VAL A 134 -2.17 -6.04 42.17
CA VAL A 134 -1.64 -4.68 42.36
C VAL A 134 -0.77 -4.33 41.15
N VAL A 135 -0.78 -3.05 40.79
CA VAL A 135 0.20 -2.50 39.85
C VAL A 135 1.27 -1.79 40.66
N GLU A 136 2.51 -2.19 40.48
CA GLU A 136 3.67 -1.61 41.15
C GLU A 136 4.46 -0.75 40.18
N ASN A 137 5.09 0.32 40.70
CA ASN A 137 6.04 1.15 39.97
C ASN A 137 7.01 1.83 40.95
N PRO A 138 8.30 1.44 40.98
CA PRO A 138 8.90 0.32 40.24
C PRO A 138 8.43 -1.05 40.78
N PRO A 139 8.77 -2.18 40.12
CA PRO A 139 8.50 -3.51 40.65
C PRO A 139 9.18 -3.71 42.00
N ALA A 140 8.45 -4.22 43.00
CA ALA A 140 8.99 -4.50 44.33
C ALA A 140 9.36 -5.98 44.45
N GLY A 141 10.60 -6.28 44.86
CA GLY A 141 11.07 -7.66 45.03
C GLY A 141 11.30 -8.43 43.73
N ALA A 142 11.32 -7.74 42.59
CA ALA A 142 11.69 -8.27 41.28
C ALA A 142 12.79 -7.41 40.65
N ASP A 143 13.44 -7.94 39.61
CA ASP A 143 14.39 -7.15 38.81
C ASP A 143 13.67 -5.98 38.14
N ALA A 144 14.39 -4.86 37.98
CA ALA A 144 13.87 -3.69 37.29
C ALA A 144 13.55 -4.03 35.82
N VAL A 145 12.53 -3.36 35.26
CA VAL A 145 12.22 -3.49 33.83
C VAL A 145 13.40 -2.93 33.03
N PRO A 146 13.81 -3.56 31.91
CA PRO A 146 14.89 -3.02 31.08
C PRO A 146 14.66 -1.57 30.67
N THR A 147 15.70 -0.73 30.78
CA THR A 147 15.61 0.71 30.51
C THR A 147 15.10 1.05 29.11
N GLU A 148 15.34 0.17 28.14
CA GLU A 148 14.86 0.28 26.75
C GLU A 148 13.34 0.30 26.60
N VAL A 149 12.60 -0.22 27.59
CA VAL A 149 11.13 -0.23 27.61
C VAL A 149 10.57 1.15 28.01
N GLY A 150 11.36 1.96 28.74
CA GLY A 150 10.98 3.34 29.13
C GLY A 150 9.95 3.45 30.25
N VAL A 151 9.40 2.33 30.76
CA VAL A 151 8.45 2.29 31.88
C VAL A 151 8.84 1.22 32.90
N GLN A 152 8.43 1.39 34.16
CA GLN A 152 8.77 0.50 35.28
C GLN A 152 7.54 -0.07 35.97
N TYR A 153 6.42 -0.20 35.24
CA TYR A 153 5.21 -0.80 35.78
C TYR A 153 5.27 -2.34 35.69
N CYS A 154 4.70 -3.03 36.68
CA CYS A 154 4.41 -4.46 36.59
C CYS A 154 3.07 -4.80 37.26
N PHE A 155 2.57 -6.00 36.97
CA PHE A 155 1.44 -6.60 37.70
C PHE A 155 2.00 -7.55 38.76
N ALA A 156 1.62 -7.34 40.02
CA ALA A 156 1.92 -8.24 41.13
C ALA A 156 0.67 -9.03 41.53
N THR A 157 0.84 -10.33 41.78
CA THR A 157 -0.21 -11.22 42.28
C THR A 157 -0.12 -11.37 43.80
N SER A 158 -1.24 -11.67 44.44
CA SER A 158 -1.26 -11.97 45.88
C SER A 158 -0.96 -13.46 46.18
N TYR A 159 -1.13 -13.87 47.44
CA TYR A 159 -0.85 -15.23 47.96
C TYR A 159 -1.89 -16.29 47.55
N TYR A 160 -2.95 -15.90 46.84
CA TYR A 160 -3.91 -16.80 46.19
C TYR A 160 -3.99 -16.51 44.68
N VAL A 161 -4.62 -17.43 43.94
CA VAL A 161 -4.67 -17.40 42.47
C VAL A 161 -5.24 -16.07 41.95
N CYS A 162 -4.47 -15.45 41.06
CA CYS A 162 -4.83 -14.25 40.32
C CYS A 162 -4.63 -14.52 38.83
N SER A 163 -5.61 -14.20 37.99
CA SER A 163 -5.53 -14.39 36.54
C SER A 163 -6.29 -13.31 35.76
N LYS A 164 -5.73 -12.91 34.62
CA LYS A 164 -6.29 -11.91 33.71
C LYS A 164 -6.08 -12.31 32.25
N HIS A 165 -6.99 -11.89 31.36
CA HIS A 165 -6.89 -12.09 29.92
C HIS A 165 -7.39 -10.88 29.13
#